data_AF-A0A3E1Q8K4-F1
#
_entry.id   AF-A0A3E1Q8K4-F1
#
_cell.length_a   1.000
_cell.length_b   1.000
_cell.length_c   1.000
_cell.angle_alpha   90.00
_cell.angle_beta   90.00
_cell.angle_gamma   90.00
#
_symmetry.space_group_name_H-M   'P 1'
#
loop_
_entity.id
_entity.type
_entity.pdbx_description
1 polymer ?
#
loop_
_entity_poly.entity_id
_entity_poly.type
_entity_poly.pdbx_seq_one_letter_code
_entity_poly.pdbx_strand_id
1 'polypeptide(L)'
;MKTDLYTKTILTIIAICLTINVVKEFEIIPKAYASKDSIETSSDYKLVPISENNTLDVRIVDIDTYDELDVNLKSIDTYDELKVNINSVDSDEELNVNINEIGGQYVTHGGPIPVKTN
;
A
#
# COMPACT_ATOMS: atom_id res chain seq x y z
N MET A 1 -39.44 -13.22 72.55
CA MET A 1 -38.05 -12.71 72.51
C MET A 1 -37.19 -13.42 71.46
N LYS A 2 -37.27 -14.75 71.28
CA LYS A 2 -36.43 -15.49 70.30
C LYS A 2 -36.73 -15.17 68.82
N THR A 3 -37.99 -14.87 68.50
CA THR A 3 -38.45 -14.51 67.14
C THR A 3 -37.90 -13.17 66.65
N ASP A 4 -37.74 -12.21 67.55
CA ASP A 4 -37.21 -10.88 67.27
C ASP A 4 -35.71 -10.94 66.90
N LEU A 5 -34.94 -11.78 67.61
CA LEU A 5 -33.53 -12.03 67.31
C LEU A 5 -33.32 -12.72 65.95
N TYR A 6 -34.18 -13.69 65.61
CA TYR A 6 -34.15 -14.39 64.33
C TYR A 6 -34.41 -13.43 63.16
N THR A 7 -35.47 -12.61 63.29
CA THR A 7 -35.85 -11.64 62.26
C THR A 7 -34.77 -10.59 62.06
N LYS A 8 -34.21 -10.08 63.15
CA LYS A 8 -33.12 -9.08 63.11
C LYS A 8 -31.85 -9.64 62.45
N THR A 9 -31.49 -10.89 62.76
CA THR A 9 -30.33 -11.56 62.14
C THR A 9 -30.52 -11.74 60.64
N ILE A 10 -31.68 -12.25 60.21
CA ILE A 10 -31.98 -12.45 58.79
C ILE A 10 -32.01 -11.11 58.04
N LEU A 11 -32.63 -10.08 58.61
CA LEU A 11 -32.67 -8.75 58.01
C LEU A 11 -31.27 -8.15 57.82
N THR A 12 -30.39 -8.39 58.79
CA THR A 12 -28.98 -7.93 58.73
C THR A 12 -28.23 -8.65 57.61
N ILE A 13 -28.42 -9.96 57.46
CA ILE A 13 -27.80 -10.75 56.37
C ILE A 13 -28.29 -10.26 55.00
N ILE A 14 -29.60 -10.05 54.84
CA ILE A 14 -30.18 -9.53 53.59
C ILE A 14 -29.63 -8.14 53.26
N ALA A 15 -29.53 -7.25 54.26
CA ALA A 15 -28.97 -5.91 54.09
C ALA A 15 -27.50 -5.94 53.62
N ILE A 16 -26.68 -6.86 54.15
CA ILE A 16 -25.29 -7.06 53.73
C ILE A 16 -25.22 -7.57 52.28
N CYS A 17 -26.05 -8.56 51.92
CA CYS A 17 -26.08 -9.08 50.55
C CYS A 17 -26.50 -8.00 49.54
N LEU A 18 -27.48 -7.17 49.88
CA LEU A 18 -27.94 -6.07 49.02
C LEU A 18 -26.88 -4.98 48.87
N THR A 19 -26.17 -4.63 49.95
CA THR A 19 -25.07 -3.65 49.85
C THR A 19 -23.94 -4.13 48.95
N ILE A 20 -23.57 -5.40 49.00
CA ILE A 20 -22.55 -5.97 48.10
C ILE A 20 -23.02 -5.95 46.64
N ASN A 21 -24.29 -6.27 46.37
CA ASN A 21 -24.82 -6.21 45.00
C ASN A 21 -24.82 -4.79 44.43
N VAL A 22 -25.24 -3.80 45.23
CA VAL A 22 -25.21 -2.39 44.81
C VAL A 22 -23.78 -1.94 44.53
N VAL A 23 -22.79 -2.31 45.37
CA VAL A 23 -21.37 -1.97 45.14
C VAL A 23 -20.81 -2.62 43.86
N LYS A 24 -21.31 -3.79 43.44
CA LYS A 24 -20.93 -4.41 42.16
C LYS A 24 -21.54 -3.71 40.95
N GLU A 25 -22.74 -3.14 41.08
CA GLU A 25 -23.39 -2.36 40.02
C GLU A 25 -22.79 -0.97 39.87
N PHE A 26 -22.27 -0.39 40.94
CA PHE A 26 -21.38 0.75 40.83
C PHE A 26 -20.10 0.29 40.14
N GLU A 27 -19.93 0.66 38.87
CA GLU A 27 -18.70 0.48 38.09
C GLU A 27 -17.59 1.40 38.65
N ILE A 28 -17.17 1.17 39.89
CA ILE A 28 -16.10 1.91 40.59
C ILE A 28 -14.78 1.78 39.81
N ILE A 29 -14.61 0.68 39.09
CA ILE A 29 -13.53 0.49 38.13
C ILE A 29 -14.08 0.79 36.75
N PRO A 30 -13.67 1.90 36.11
CA PRO A 30 -14.10 2.21 34.76
C PRO A 30 -13.66 1.08 33.81
N LYS A 31 -14.61 0.51 33.07
CA LYS A 31 -14.30 -0.44 32.01
C LYS A 31 -13.61 0.33 30.89
N ALA A 32 -12.38 -0.06 30.56
CA ALA A 32 -11.68 0.50 29.42
C ALA A 32 -12.33 -0.03 28.14
N TYR A 33 -13.20 0.76 27.53
CA TYR A 33 -13.68 0.51 26.19
C TYR A 33 -12.58 0.91 25.21
N ALA A 34 -12.23 0.01 24.30
CA ALA A 34 -11.33 0.33 23.20
C ALA A 34 -11.99 1.40 22.33
N SER A 35 -11.57 2.66 22.48
CA SER A 35 -11.95 3.69 21.53
C SER A 35 -11.27 3.37 20.21
N LYS A 36 -12.06 3.21 19.15
CA LYS A 36 -11.55 3.40 17.79
C LYS A 36 -11.36 4.90 17.61
N ASP A 37 -10.39 5.47 18.32
CA ASP A 37 -9.93 6.80 17.94
C ASP A 37 -9.37 6.64 16.53
N SER A 38 -9.95 7.42 15.62
CA SER A 38 -9.43 7.56 14.27
C SER A 38 -7.98 8.00 14.42
N ILE A 39 -7.06 7.08 14.11
CA ILE A 39 -5.65 7.38 14.00
C ILE A 39 -5.56 8.58 13.06
N GLU A 40 -5.17 9.74 13.58
CA GLU A 40 -4.81 10.87 12.74
C GLU A 40 -3.57 10.45 11.96
N THR A 41 -3.79 9.91 10.76
CA THR A 41 -2.74 9.62 9.81
C THR A 41 -2.14 10.97 9.41
N SER A 42 -0.96 11.29 9.97
CA SER A 42 -0.12 12.32 9.38
C SER A 42 0.04 11.98 7.89
N SER A 43 -0.05 12.99 7.04
CA SER A 43 -0.19 12.89 5.58
C SER A 43 0.87 12.07 4.84
N ASP A 44 1.94 11.61 5.51
CA ASP A 44 3.06 10.90 4.90
C ASP A 44 2.95 9.37 4.95
N TYR A 45 2.16 8.80 5.87
CA TYR A 45 2.00 7.36 5.94
C TYR A 45 0.58 6.97 6.29
N LYS A 46 0.01 6.12 5.42
CA LYS A 46 -1.32 5.55 5.59
C LYS A 46 -1.18 4.05 5.73
N LEU A 47 -1.88 3.47 6.71
CA LEU A 47 -2.00 2.02 6.83
C LEU A 47 -2.83 1.52 5.65
N VAL A 48 -2.20 0.74 4.77
CA VAL A 48 -2.88 0.09 3.66
C VAL A 48 -3.30 -1.30 4.13
N PRO A 49 -4.59 -1.68 4.02
CA PRO A 49 -5.02 -3.02 4.38
C PRO A 49 -4.30 -4.04 3.49
N ILE A 50 -3.65 -5.01 4.13
CA ILE A 50 -2.98 -6.10 3.44
C ILE A 50 -4.04 -7.14 3.03
N SER A 51 -3.93 -7.65 1.80
CA SER A 51 -4.81 -8.71 1.31
C SER A 51 -4.60 -10.01 2.11
N GLU A 52 -5.58 -10.92 2.11
CA GLU A 52 -5.47 -12.22 2.82
C GLU A 52 -4.28 -13.07 2.36
N ASN A 53 -3.85 -12.87 1.12
CA ASN A 53 -2.67 -13.50 0.52
C ASN A 53 -1.37 -12.73 0.76
N ASN A 54 -1.38 -11.73 1.64
CA ASN A 54 -0.20 -10.94 2.02
C ASN A 54 0.46 -10.17 0.85
N THR A 55 -0.28 -9.90 -0.25
CA THR A 55 0.22 -9.16 -1.41
C THR A 55 -0.27 -7.71 -1.40
N LEU A 56 0.56 -6.80 -1.91
CA LEU A 56 0.24 -5.39 -2.08
C LEU A 56 0.36 -5.04 -3.56
N ASP A 57 -0.76 -4.73 -4.20
CA ASP A 57 -0.78 -4.22 -5.57
C ASP A 57 -0.68 -2.70 -5.54
N VAL A 58 0.40 -2.15 -6.10
CA VAL A 58 0.67 -0.71 -6.15
C VAL A 58 0.57 -0.23 -7.59
N ARG A 59 -0.30 0.76 -7.84
CA ARG A 59 -0.31 1.55 -9.09
C ARG A 59 0.26 2.92 -8.79
N ILE A 60 1.38 3.24 -9.42
CA ILE A 60 1.97 4.58 -9.36
C ILE A 60 1.39 5.37 -10.53
N VAL A 61 0.82 6.54 -10.24
CA VAL A 61 0.28 7.49 -11.23
C VAL A 61 0.93 8.85 -10.99
N ASP A 62 1.11 9.64 -12.05
CA ASP A 62 1.59 11.02 -11.97
C ASP A 62 2.96 11.17 -11.26
N ILE A 63 3.98 10.48 -11.79
CA ILE A 63 5.36 10.66 -11.32
C ILE A 63 5.89 11.98 -11.89
N ASP A 64 6.01 13.00 -11.03
CA ASP A 64 6.71 14.24 -11.35
C ASP A 64 8.20 14.07 -11.02
N THR A 65 8.98 13.62 -12.00
CA THR A 65 10.44 13.56 -11.85
C THR A 65 11.05 14.89 -12.24
N TYR A 66 11.73 15.53 -11.30
CA TYR A 66 12.46 16.78 -11.56
C TYR A 66 13.60 16.61 -12.58
N ASP A 67 14.15 15.40 -12.71
CA ASP A 67 15.24 15.08 -13.63
C ASP A 67 14.86 13.88 -14.52
N GLU A 68 15.32 12.68 -14.21
CA GLU A 68 15.26 11.50 -15.08
C GLU A 68 14.71 10.28 -14.31
N LEU A 69 13.78 9.55 -14.92
CA LEU A 69 13.23 8.31 -14.37
C LEU A 69 13.96 7.12 -14.98
N ASP A 70 14.80 6.45 -14.19
CA ASP A 70 15.45 5.21 -14.60
C ASP A 70 14.43 4.05 -14.59
N VAL A 71 14.23 3.42 -15.76
CA VAL A 71 13.29 2.32 -15.94
C VAL A 71 13.96 1.14 -16.63
N ASN A 72 13.79 -0.05 -16.04
CA ASN A 72 14.16 -1.30 -16.70
C ASN A 72 12.93 -1.90 -17.41
N LEU A 73 12.90 -1.78 -18.73
CA LEU A 73 11.78 -2.24 -19.55
C LEU A 73 12.04 -3.67 -20.02
N LYS A 74 11.25 -4.63 -19.54
CA LYS A 74 11.34 -6.03 -19.99
C LYS A 74 10.53 -6.30 -21.26
N SER A 75 9.39 -5.63 -21.42
CA SER A 75 8.52 -5.73 -22.58
C SER A 75 7.67 -4.47 -22.67
N ILE A 76 7.45 -4.01 -23.89
CA ILE A 76 6.64 -2.83 -24.20
C ILE A 76 5.66 -3.27 -25.29
N ASP A 77 4.37 -3.11 -25.02
CA ASP A 77 3.30 -3.28 -26.00
C ASP A 77 2.56 -1.94 -26.06
N THR A 78 2.61 -1.30 -27.22
CA THR A 78 2.03 0.02 -27.47
C THR A 78 1.22 -0.04 -28.76
N TYR A 79 0.08 0.65 -28.76
CA TYR A 79 -0.77 0.74 -29.95
C TYR A 79 -0.18 1.68 -31.01
N ASP A 80 0.58 2.70 -30.58
CA ASP A 80 1.19 3.70 -31.44
C ASP A 80 2.71 3.56 -31.51
N GLU A 81 3.32 4.12 -32.56
CA GLU A 81 4.76 4.13 -32.76
C GLU A 81 5.50 4.84 -31.60
N LEU A 82 6.54 4.19 -31.06
CA LEU A 82 7.38 4.75 -30.01
C LEU A 82 8.64 5.39 -30.60
N LYS A 83 8.81 6.70 -30.38
CA LYS A 83 10.06 7.39 -30.71
C LYS A 83 11.11 7.11 -29.63
N VAL A 84 12.21 6.47 -30.01
CA VAL A 84 13.33 6.15 -29.11
C VAL A 84 14.60 6.85 -29.60
N ASN A 85 15.28 7.58 -28.71
CA ASN A 85 16.61 8.12 -28.97
C ASN A 85 17.63 7.18 -28.32
N ILE A 86 18.42 6.48 -29.14
CA ILE A 86 19.37 5.48 -28.68
C ILE A 86 20.79 6.04 -28.81
N ASN A 87 21.52 6.11 -27.70
CA ASN A 87 22.92 6.55 -27.71
C ASN A 87 23.90 5.39 -27.90
N SER A 88 23.58 4.20 -27.39
CA SER A 88 24.39 3.00 -27.49
C SER A 88 23.52 1.76 -27.47
N VAL A 89 23.95 0.73 -28.21
CA VAL A 89 23.40 -0.62 -28.15
C VAL A 89 24.57 -1.58 -28.02
N ASP A 90 24.51 -2.47 -27.04
CA ASP A 90 25.47 -3.56 -26.86
C ASP A 90 24.72 -4.88 -27.00
N SER A 91 25.21 -5.75 -27.89
CA SER A 91 24.55 -7.01 -28.26
C SER A 91 25.63 -8.03 -28.61
N ASP A 92 25.50 -9.22 -28.04
CA ASP A 92 26.40 -10.35 -28.33
C ASP A 92 26.17 -10.93 -29.74
N GLU A 93 25.02 -10.63 -30.35
CA GLU A 93 24.60 -11.11 -31.66
C GLU A 93 24.36 -9.96 -32.66
N GLU A 94 24.19 -10.32 -33.94
CA GLU A 94 23.92 -9.36 -35.01
C GLU A 94 22.54 -8.71 -34.85
N LEU A 95 22.54 -7.37 -34.76
CA LEU A 95 21.31 -6.59 -34.67
C LEU A 95 20.76 -6.28 -36.06
N ASN A 96 19.63 -6.90 -36.40
CA ASN A 96 18.91 -6.64 -37.65
C ASN A 96 18.00 -5.41 -37.49
N VAL A 97 18.18 -4.39 -38.33
CA VAL A 97 17.36 -3.15 -38.32
C VAL A 97 16.83 -2.82 -39.71
N ASN A 98 15.61 -2.29 -39.76
CA ASN A 98 15.01 -1.73 -40.98
C ASN A 98 15.18 -0.20 -40.94
N ILE A 99 15.84 0.36 -41.95
CA ILE A 99 16.15 1.80 -42.00
C ILE A 99 15.47 2.39 -43.23
N ASN A 100 14.62 3.39 -43.01
CA ASN A 100 13.93 4.10 -44.10
C ASN A 100 14.71 5.34 -44.56
N GLU A 101 15.41 6.02 -43.64
CA GLU A 101 16.06 7.30 -43.89
C GLU A 101 17.32 7.47 -43.04
N ILE A 102 18.37 8.06 -43.62
CA ILE A 102 19.61 8.40 -42.92
C ILE A 102 19.99 9.84 -43.28
N GLY A 103 20.14 10.71 -42.29
CA GLY A 103 20.63 12.08 -42.48
C GLY A 103 19.80 12.92 -43.47
N GLY A 104 18.48 12.73 -43.55
CA GLY A 104 17.61 13.48 -44.46
C GLY A 104 17.38 12.83 -45.83
N GLN A 105 17.99 11.66 -46.11
CA GLN A 105 17.88 10.99 -47.41
C GLN A 105 17.33 9.57 -47.26
N TYR A 106 16.41 9.21 -48.15
CA TYR A 106 15.82 7.87 -48.19
C TYR A 106 16.86 6.81 -48.54
N VAL A 107 16.76 5.66 -47.87
CA VAL A 107 17.58 4.48 -48.19
C VAL A 107 16.93 3.76 -49.36
N THR A 108 17.56 3.79 -50.54
CA THR A 108 17.09 3.05 -51.70
C THR A 108 17.65 1.63 -51.71
N HIS A 109 16.80 0.64 -51.99
CA HIS A 109 17.15 -0.77 -52.12
C HIS A 109 18.35 -0.99 -53.07
N GLY A 110 19.44 -1.54 -52.55
CA GLY A 110 20.49 -2.20 -53.36
C GLY A 110 21.92 -1.65 -53.26
N GLY A 111 22.14 -0.51 -52.62
CA GLY A 111 23.49 0.06 -52.44
C GLY A 111 24.07 -0.21 -51.04
N PRO A 112 25.40 -0.41 -50.90
CA PRO A 112 26.04 -0.46 -49.58
C PRO A 112 25.88 0.90 -48.87
N ILE A 113 25.48 0.85 -47.60
CA ILE A 113 25.33 2.05 -46.76
C ILE A 113 26.73 2.45 -46.26
N PRO A 114 27.21 3.68 -46.50
CA PRO A 114 28.50 4.13 -46.01
C PRO A 114 28.43 4.29 -44.49
N VAL A 115 29.16 3.45 -43.76
CA VAL A 115 29.26 3.50 -42.30
C VAL A 115 30.63 4.04 -41.92
N LYS A 116 30.68 4.96 -40.95
CA LYS A 116 31.95 5.43 -40.39
C LYS A 116 32.31 4.53 -39.22
N THR A 117 33.32 3.67 -39.41
CA THR A 117 33.94 2.92 -38.31
C THR A 117 35.02 3.79 -37.68
N ASN A 118 34.96 3.99 -36.37
CA ASN A 118 36.06 4.55 -35.60
C ASN A 118 37.07 3.45 -35.25
#